data_AF-A0A3D4HMI3-F1
#
_entry.id   AF-A0A3D4HMI3-F1
#
_cell.length_a   1.000
_cell.length_b   1.000
_cell.length_c   1.000
_cell.angle_alpha   90.00
_cell.angle_beta   90.00
_cell.angle_gamma   90.00
#
_symmetry.space_group_name_H-M   'P 1'
#
loop_
_entity.id
_entity.type
_entity.pdbx_description
1 polymer ?
#
loop_
_entity_poly.entity_id
_entity_poly.type
_entity_poly.pdbx_seq_one_letter_code
_entity_poly.pdbx_strand_id
1 'polypeptide(L)'
;HIQFPDSDMMGNDLYWDRWFEFYSAFLCHYAEIAEDTDCEMLCIGCEMSGTEHMEQHWRVLIKKIRTIYSGPLVYNTNHGREEEVKWFDALDYIGTSAYFRVGKVPGDSKENMLAAWNKVGQDMKRLSERLGKEIIFMEIGCRSAKECAMMPWDFTHNELERSEEEQANFYDSCLTAFHDQEWFAGAFWWDWSVEVYDTIEEAKENKGF
;
A
#
# COMPACT_ATOMS: atom_id res chain seq x y z
N HIS A 1 12.73 3.46 6.83
CA HIS A 1 12.68 2.21 7.60
C HIS A 1 12.71 2.54 9.09
N ILE A 2 11.74 2.04 9.88
CA ILE A 2 11.68 2.19 11.34
C ILE A 2 12.23 0.91 11.95
N GLN A 3 13.26 0.98 12.78
CA GLN A 3 13.86 -0.19 13.40
C GLN A 3 14.51 0.20 14.73
N PHE A 4 14.12 -0.51 15.80
CA PHE A 4 14.72 -0.42 17.12
C PHE A 4 15.12 -1.82 17.61
N PRO A 5 16.03 -1.94 18.58
CA PRO A 5 16.18 -3.19 19.33
C PRO A 5 14.88 -3.52 20.07
N ASP A 6 14.44 -4.78 20.01
CA ASP A 6 13.19 -5.21 20.67
C ASP A 6 13.31 -5.20 22.19
N SER A 7 14.52 -5.33 22.73
CA SER A 7 14.77 -5.23 24.17
C SER A 7 16.21 -4.79 24.47
N ASP A 8 16.41 -4.30 25.69
CA ASP A 8 17.74 -4.12 26.26
C ASP A 8 18.38 -5.44 26.71
N MET A 9 19.60 -5.37 27.26
CA MET A 9 20.32 -6.54 27.80
C MET A 9 19.57 -7.26 28.93
N MET A 10 18.56 -6.63 29.54
CA MET A 10 17.74 -7.17 30.62
C MET A 10 16.38 -7.69 30.13
N GLY A 11 16.08 -7.58 28.84
CA GLY A 11 14.81 -8.01 28.25
C GLY A 11 13.68 -6.99 28.36
N ASN A 12 13.96 -5.74 28.74
CA ASN A 12 12.94 -4.69 28.81
C ASN A 12 12.75 -4.02 27.45
N ASP A 13 11.50 -3.75 27.08
CA ASP A 13 11.20 -2.82 25.99
C ASP A 13 11.52 -1.38 26.44
N LEU A 14 12.40 -0.72 25.71
CA LEU A 14 12.79 0.67 25.96
C LEU A 14 12.29 1.65 24.89
N TYR A 15 11.84 1.13 23.74
CA TYR A 15 11.68 1.94 22.53
C TYR A 15 10.29 1.80 21.94
N TRP A 16 9.76 0.58 21.85
CA TRP A 16 8.51 0.33 21.16
C TRP A 16 7.32 0.89 21.91
N ASP A 17 7.23 0.69 23.22
CA ASP A 17 6.21 1.31 24.07
C ASP A 17 6.15 2.83 23.87
N ARG A 18 7.31 3.51 23.91
CA ARG A 18 7.37 4.97 23.77
C ARG A 18 7.03 5.42 22.36
N TRP A 19 7.49 4.69 21.34
CA TRP A 19 7.19 5.00 19.96
C TRP A 19 5.69 4.82 19.66
N PHE A 20 5.09 3.70 20.09
CA PHE A 20 3.66 3.44 19.92
C PHE A 20 2.80 4.37 20.75
N GLU A 21 3.24 4.86 21.91
CA GLU A 21 2.54 5.91 22.66
C GLU A 21 2.34 7.16 21.79
N PHE A 22 3.42 7.67 21.18
CA PHE A 22 3.35 8.85 20.31
C PHE A 22 2.61 8.58 19.00
N TYR A 23 2.85 7.44 18.37
CA TYR A 23 2.15 7.06 17.14
C TYR A 23 0.65 6.87 17.38
N SER A 24 0.27 6.30 18.53
CA SER A 24 -1.13 6.18 18.94
C SER A 24 -1.77 7.54 19.19
N ALA A 25 -1.06 8.49 19.81
CA ALA A 25 -1.59 9.85 20.00
C ALA A 25 -1.81 10.56 18.65
N PHE A 26 -0.86 10.41 17.72
CA PHE A 26 -0.97 10.92 16.35
C PHE A 26 -2.20 10.33 15.64
N LEU A 27 -2.35 9.00 15.59
CA LEU A 27 -3.48 8.38 14.89
C LEU A 27 -4.83 8.64 15.57
N CYS A 28 -4.89 8.72 16.91
CA CYS A 28 -6.14 9.08 17.58
C CYS A 28 -6.63 10.48 17.19
N HIS A 29 -5.73 11.44 17.02
CA HIS A 29 -6.11 12.77 16.54
C HIS A 29 -6.72 12.73 15.13
N TYR A 30 -6.12 11.97 14.21
CA TYR A 30 -6.68 11.81 12.85
C TYR A 30 -7.93 10.94 12.82
N ALA A 31 -8.10 10.01 13.76
CA ALA A 31 -9.32 9.25 13.92
C ALA A 31 -10.50 10.13 14.38
N GLU A 32 -10.26 11.10 15.26
CA GLU A 32 -11.25 12.12 15.64
C GLU A 32 -11.68 12.92 14.41
N ILE A 33 -10.72 13.40 13.60
CA ILE A 33 -11.04 14.11 12.35
C ILE A 33 -11.85 13.22 11.41
N ALA A 34 -11.42 11.97 11.20
CA ALA A 34 -12.10 11.04 10.31
C ALA A 34 -13.54 10.75 10.74
N GLU A 35 -13.79 10.63 12.05
CA GLU A 35 -15.15 10.49 12.60
C GLU A 35 -15.95 11.78 12.41
N ASP A 36 -15.39 12.93 12.77
CA ASP A 36 -16.07 14.24 12.69
C ASP A 36 -16.41 14.64 11.24
N THR A 37 -15.68 14.12 10.25
CA THR A 37 -15.90 14.38 8.82
C THR A 37 -16.53 13.22 8.07
N ASP A 38 -17.03 12.19 8.76
CA ASP A 38 -17.67 11.02 8.15
C ASP A 38 -16.81 10.31 7.08
N CYS A 39 -15.49 10.26 7.26
CA CYS A 39 -14.60 9.58 6.31
C CYS A 39 -14.97 8.10 6.18
N GLU A 40 -15.01 7.59 4.95
CA GLU A 40 -15.47 6.22 4.67
C GLU A 40 -14.42 5.14 4.94
N MET A 41 -13.17 5.52 5.23
CA MET A 41 -12.10 4.60 5.63
C MET A 41 -10.95 5.35 6.31
N LEU A 42 -10.29 4.71 7.27
CA LEU A 42 -9.06 5.21 7.88
C LEU A 42 -7.91 4.20 7.74
N CYS A 43 -6.82 4.64 7.10
CA CYS A 43 -5.57 3.88 7.02
C CYS A 43 -4.69 4.17 8.24
N ILE A 44 -4.39 3.14 9.04
CA ILE A 44 -3.70 3.28 10.34
C ILE A 44 -2.19 3.10 10.24
N GLY A 45 -1.62 3.00 9.04
CA GLY A 45 -0.19 2.84 8.83
C GLY A 45 0.14 2.45 7.40
N CYS A 46 1.35 2.79 6.97
CA CYS A 46 1.81 2.66 5.59
C CYS A 46 3.26 2.16 5.54
N GLU A 47 3.46 0.97 4.98
CA GLU A 47 4.75 0.31 4.76
C GLU A 47 5.68 0.30 5.99
N MET A 48 5.10 0.13 7.18
CA MET A 48 5.84 0.20 8.45
C MET A 48 6.49 -1.15 8.79
N SER A 49 7.21 -1.72 7.83
CA SER A 49 7.71 -3.11 7.85
C SER A 49 8.46 -3.50 9.11
N GLY A 50 9.21 -2.59 9.71
CA GLY A 50 9.95 -2.85 10.95
C GLY A 50 9.12 -2.75 12.23
N THR A 51 7.82 -2.52 12.13
CA THR A 51 6.88 -2.48 13.26
C THR A 51 5.84 -3.59 13.20
N GLU A 52 5.69 -4.28 12.06
CA GLU A 52 4.61 -5.24 11.82
C GLU A 52 4.66 -6.45 12.77
N HIS A 53 5.86 -6.80 13.26
CA HIS A 53 6.07 -7.86 14.24
C HIS A 53 5.63 -7.47 15.65
N MET A 54 5.43 -6.16 15.92
CA MET A 54 4.94 -5.64 17.21
C MET A 54 3.42 -5.80 17.33
N GLU A 55 2.96 -7.04 17.20
CA GLU A 55 1.53 -7.39 17.10
C GLU A 55 0.71 -6.85 18.27
N GLN A 56 1.22 -6.97 19.50
CA GLN A 56 0.49 -6.53 20.68
C GLN A 56 0.26 -5.03 20.68
N HIS A 57 1.27 -4.25 20.31
CA HIS A 57 1.19 -2.80 20.21
C HIS A 57 0.18 -2.36 19.14
N TRP A 58 0.22 -2.97 17.95
CA TRP A 58 -0.75 -2.72 16.89
C TRP A 58 -2.18 -3.04 17.34
N ARG A 59 -2.41 -4.16 18.01
CA ARG A 59 -3.75 -4.52 18.51
C ARG A 59 -4.26 -3.56 19.59
N VAL A 60 -3.39 -3.04 20.46
CA VAL A 60 -3.75 -2.01 21.45
C VAL A 60 -4.15 -0.71 20.75
N LEU A 61 -3.36 -0.28 19.76
CA LEU A 61 -3.65 0.88 18.94
C LEU A 61 -4.99 0.74 18.19
N ILE A 62 -5.23 -0.38 17.51
CA ILE A 62 -6.49 -0.65 16.80
C ILE A 62 -7.69 -0.54 17.76
N LYS A 63 -7.61 -1.18 18.93
CA LYS A 63 -8.67 -1.10 19.94
C LYS A 63 -8.95 0.33 20.38
N LYS A 64 -7.90 1.16 20.53
CA LYS A 64 -8.03 2.57 20.90
C LYS A 64 -8.65 3.41 19.77
N ILE A 65 -8.27 3.18 18.52
CA ILE A 65 -8.87 3.87 17.37
C ILE A 65 -10.37 3.52 17.26
N ARG A 66 -10.74 2.25 17.45
CA ARG A 66 -12.15 1.79 17.43
C ARG A 66 -13.04 2.40 18.51
N THR A 67 -12.48 3.02 19.56
CA THR A 67 -13.30 3.79 20.53
C THR A 67 -13.61 5.21 20.06
N ILE A 68 -12.97 5.67 18.98
CA ILE A 68 -13.05 7.02 18.45
C ILE A 68 -13.74 7.01 17.08
N TYR A 69 -13.26 6.17 16.16
CA TYR A 69 -13.72 6.08 14.79
C TYR A 69 -14.52 4.81 14.54
N SER A 70 -15.71 4.98 13.96
CA SER A 70 -16.71 3.93 13.76
C SER A 70 -16.65 3.26 12.38
N GLY A 71 -15.97 3.90 11.41
CA GLY A 71 -15.83 3.38 10.06
C GLY A 71 -14.74 2.32 9.87
N PRO A 72 -14.52 1.89 8.61
CA PRO A 72 -13.57 0.86 8.25
C PRO A 72 -12.10 1.21 8.51
N LEU A 73 -11.36 0.27 9.10
CA LEU A 73 -9.91 0.37 9.31
C LEU A 73 -9.13 -0.53 8.36
N VAL A 74 -8.03 0.01 7.84
CA VAL A 74 -7.06 -0.71 7.00
C VAL A 74 -5.64 -0.36 7.43
N TYR A 75 -4.70 -1.29 7.23
CA TYR A 75 -3.26 -1.03 7.28
C TYR A 75 -2.66 -1.35 5.92
N ASN A 76 -1.83 -0.45 5.40
CA ASN A 76 -1.16 -0.61 4.12
C ASN A 76 0.23 -1.23 4.34
N THR A 77 0.39 -2.53 4.09
CA THR A 77 1.72 -3.18 4.10
C THR A 77 2.44 -3.01 2.76
N ASN A 78 3.75 -3.22 2.71
CA ASN A 78 4.48 -3.22 1.43
C ASN A 78 4.26 -4.56 0.68
N HIS A 79 4.29 -4.54 -0.65
CA HIS A 79 4.15 -5.75 -1.47
C HIS A 79 5.12 -6.87 -1.03
N GLY A 80 4.61 -8.10 -0.98
CA GLY A 80 5.38 -9.28 -0.57
C GLY A 80 5.51 -9.46 0.95
N ARG A 81 4.90 -8.59 1.76
CA ARG A 81 4.86 -8.69 3.22
C ARG A 81 3.46 -8.98 3.78
N GLU A 82 2.49 -9.25 2.92
CA GLU A 82 1.11 -9.48 3.33
C GLU A 82 0.97 -10.66 4.29
N GLU A 83 1.84 -11.66 4.15
CA GLU A 83 1.91 -12.81 5.06
C GLU A 83 2.59 -12.49 6.40
N GLU A 84 3.40 -11.43 6.51
CA GLU A 84 4.14 -11.08 7.73
C GLU A 84 3.25 -10.39 8.78
N VAL A 85 2.18 -9.73 8.34
CA VAL A 85 1.25 -9.02 9.22
C VAL A 85 0.26 -10.02 9.85
N LYS A 86 0.49 -10.38 11.11
CA LYS A 86 -0.29 -11.41 11.83
C LYS A 86 -1.58 -10.92 12.49
N TRP A 87 -1.92 -9.65 12.29
CA TRP A 87 -3.02 -8.97 12.97
C TRP A 87 -4.06 -8.34 12.03
N PHE A 88 -4.03 -8.71 10.74
CA PHE A 88 -5.09 -8.30 9.80
C PHE A 88 -6.49 -8.72 10.26
N ASP A 89 -6.63 -9.76 11.10
CA ASP A 89 -7.91 -10.16 11.69
C ASP A 89 -8.60 -9.04 12.49
N ALA A 90 -7.84 -8.07 13.01
CA ALA A 90 -8.34 -6.92 13.77
C ALA A 90 -8.79 -5.73 12.89
N LEU A 91 -8.59 -5.80 11.57
CA LEU A 91 -8.92 -4.77 10.59
C LEU A 91 -10.13 -5.19 9.73
N ASP A 92 -10.69 -4.27 8.95
CA ASP A 92 -11.81 -4.60 8.05
C ASP A 92 -11.31 -5.09 6.70
N TYR A 93 -10.19 -4.53 6.23
CA TYR A 93 -9.55 -4.88 4.96
C TYR A 93 -8.09 -5.28 5.13
N ILE A 94 -7.58 -6.02 4.15
CA ILE A 94 -6.15 -6.25 3.97
C ILE A 94 -5.66 -5.20 2.97
N GLY A 95 -4.82 -4.27 3.42
CA GLY A 95 -4.22 -3.25 2.56
C GLY A 95 -2.79 -3.60 2.15
N THR A 96 -2.45 -3.38 0.88
CA THR A 96 -1.07 -3.53 0.38
C THR A 96 -0.70 -2.44 -0.65
N SER A 97 0.56 -2.01 -0.63
CA SER A 97 1.18 -1.15 -1.64
C SER A 97 1.64 -2.04 -2.77
N ALA A 98 0.75 -2.25 -3.73
CA ALA A 98 0.81 -3.27 -4.76
C ALA A 98 1.76 -2.91 -5.93
N TYR A 99 2.97 -2.44 -5.61
CA TYR A 99 4.03 -2.21 -6.59
C TYR A 99 4.71 -3.52 -7.00
N PHE A 100 3.94 -4.52 -7.43
CA PHE A 100 4.50 -5.80 -7.87
C PHE A 100 5.27 -5.64 -9.18
N ARG A 101 6.46 -6.23 -9.25
CA ARG A 101 7.20 -6.36 -10.51
C ARG A 101 6.41 -7.21 -11.50
N VAL A 102 5.85 -6.59 -12.54
CA VAL A 102 5.07 -7.26 -13.58
C VAL A 102 5.73 -7.24 -14.96
N GLY A 103 6.66 -6.32 -15.18
CA GLY A 103 7.56 -6.31 -16.33
C GLY A 103 8.82 -7.14 -16.09
N LYS A 104 9.30 -7.81 -17.15
CA LYS A 104 10.58 -8.55 -17.16
C LYS A 104 11.65 -7.89 -18.00
N VAL A 105 11.25 -7.11 -19.00
CA VAL A 105 12.13 -6.38 -19.93
C VAL A 105 11.64 -4.93 -20.08
N PRO A 106 12.50 -3.99 -20.50
CA PRO A 106 12.09 -2.63 -20.82
C PRO A 106 10.97 -2.61 -21.87
N GLY A 107 9.87 -1.89 -21.65
CA GLY A 107 8.74 -1.82 -22.59
C GLY A 107 8.00 -3.14 -22.75
N ASP A 108 7.87 -3.93 -21.67
CA ASP A 108 7.19 -5.23 -21.72
C ASP A 108 5.74 -5.10 -22.23
N SER A 109 5.19 -6.20 -22.77
CA SER A 109 3.83 -6.18 -23.31
C SER A 109 2.77 -6.27 -22.23
N LYS A 110 1.57 -5.74 -22.51
CA LYS A 110 0.39 -5.90 -21.65
C LYS A 110 0.13 -7.36 -21.28
N GLU A 111 0.26 -8.28 -22.23
CA GLU A 111 0.00 -9.72 -22.02
C GLU A 111 0.98 -10.33 -21.01
N ASN A 112 2.25 -9.93 -21.05
CA ASN A 112 3.25 -10.39 -20.11
C ASN A 112 3.01 -9.83 -18.70
N MET A 113 2.64 -8.55 -18.60
CA MET A 113 2.25 -7.94 -17.32
C MET A 113 0.98 -8.58 -16.75
N LEU A 114 -0.03 -8.84 -17.58
CA LEU A 114 -1.26 -9.52 -17.20
C LEU A 114 -0.98 -10.94 -16.66
N ALA A 115 -0.07 -11.68 -17.30
CA ALA A 115 0.35 -12.99 -16.80
C ALA A 115 1.00 -12.91 -15.41
N ALA A 116 1.79 -11.86 -15.14
CA ALA A 116 2.36 -11.62 -13.82
C ALA A 116 1.30 -11.21 -12.79
N TRP A 117 0.38 -10.31 -13.15
CA TRP A 117 -0.76 -9.93 -12.32
C TRP A 117 -1.65 -11.11 -11.95
N ASN A 118 -1.94 -12.00 -12.90
CA ASN A 118 -2.72 -13.21 -12.64
C ASN A 118 -2.07 -14.10 -11.58
N LYS A 119 -0.73 -14.15 -11.51
CA LYS A 119 -0.02 -14.87 -10.45
C LYS A 119 -0.17 -14.17 -9.10
N VAL A 120 0.02 -12.85 -9.06
CA VAL A 120 -0.21 -12.03 -7.86
C VAL A 120 -1.65 -12.22 -7.37
N GLY A 121 -2.63 -12.16 -8.27
CA GLY A 121 -4.04 -12.34 -7.95
C GLY A 121 -4.35 -13.72 -7.35
N GLN A 122 -3.69 -14.79 -7.80
CA GLN A 122 -3.83 -16.11 -7.16
C GLN A 122 -3.31 -16.13 -5.72
N ASP A 123 -2.19 -15.45 -5.45
CA ASP A 123 -1.60 -15.37 -4.12
C ASP A 123 -2.49 -14.54 -3.18
N MET A 124 -2.94 -13.39 -3.66
CA MET A 124 -3.87 -12.50 -2.95
C MET A 124 -5.22 -13.16 -2.67
N LYS A 125 -5.80 -13.87 -3.66
CA LYS A 125 -7.03 -14.64 -3.47
C LYS A 125 -6.92 -15.63 -2.31
N ARG A 126 -5.83 -16.40 -2.24
CA ARG A 126 -5.62 -17.38 -1.16
C ARG A 126 -5.49 -16.71 0.21
N LEU A 127 -4.83 -15.55 0.27
CA LEU A 127 -4.73 -14.76 1.49
C LEU A 127 -6.12 -14.25 1.93
N SER A 128 -6.88 -13.67 1.01
CA SER A 128 -8.23 -13.17 1.25
C SER A 128 -9.16 -14.28 1.76
N GLU A 129 -9.20 -15.44 1.08
CA GLU A 129 -10.02 -16.58 1.46
C GLU A 129 -9.64 -17.14 2.84
N ARG A 130 -8.34 -17.17 3.16
CA ARG A 130 -7.83 -17.67 4.44
C ARG A 130 -8.18 -16.75 5.61
N LEU A 131 -8.12 -15.43 5.41
CA LEU A 131 -8.42 -14.46 6.46
C LEU A 131 -9.89 -14.02 6.48
N GLY A 132 -10.66 -14.35 5.44
CA GLY A 132 -12.06 -13.96 5.29
C GLY A 132 -12.23 -12.45 5.13
N LYS A 133 -11.29 -11.79 4.44
CA LYS A 133 -11.26 -10.33 4.27
C LYS A 133 -10.92 -9.96 2.83
N GLU A 134 -11.58 -8.94 2.31
CA GLU A 134 -11.27 -8.38 1.00
C GLU A 134 -9.90 -7.67 1.02
N ILE A 135 -9.26 -7.62 -0.14
CA ILE A 135 -7.98 -6.96 -0.34
C ILE A 135 -8.18 -5.63 -1.06
N ILE A 136 -7.49 -4.60 -0.58
CA ILE A 136 -7.41 -3.28 -1.22
C ILE A 136 -5.95 -3.01 -1.58
N PHE A 137 -5.72 -2.57 -2.81
CA PHE A 137 -4.44 -1.97 -3.17
C PHE A 137 -4.44 -0.53 -2.69
N MET A 138 -3.85 -0.29 -1.52
CA MET A 138 -3.82 1.03 -0.88
C MET A 138 -2.89 2.00 -1.58
N GLU A 139 -1.89 1.47 -2.29
CA GLU A 139 -1.07 2.20 -3.25
C GLU A 139 -0.80 1.30 -4.45
N ILE A 140 -0.93 1.86 -5.65
CA ILE A 140 -0.50 1.20 -6.88
C ILE A 140 -0.30 2.26 -7.96
N GLY A 141 0.82 2.19 -8.65
CA GLY A 141 1.15 3.11 -9.73
C GLY A 141 2.35 2.64 -10.51
N CYS A 142 2.58 3.25 -11.66
CA CYS A 142 3.76 3.02 -12.48
C CYS A 142 4.05 4.33 -13.21
N ARG A 143 5.28 4.82 -13.17
CA ARG A 143 5.66 6.07 -13.83
C ARG A 143 5.64 5.90 -15.36
N SER A 144 5.44 7.01 -16.07
CA SER A 144 5.42 7.05 -17.53
C SER A 144 6.83 7.02 -18.16
N ALA A 145 7.62 6.01 -17.81
CA ALA A 145 8.95 5.77 -18.35
C ALA A 145 9.20 4.28 -18.61
N LYS A 146 10.16 3.98 -19.49
CA LYS A 146 10.59 2.61 -19.78
C LYS A 146 11.14 1.96 -18.51
N GLU A 147 10.97 0.65 -18.39
CA GLU A 147 11.46 -0.18 -17.26
C GLU A 147 10.67 -0.02 -15.97
N CYS A 148 9.78 0.97 -15.85
CA CYS A 148 9.02 1.20 -14.64
C CYS A 148 8.11 0.03 -14.28
N ALA A 149 7.60 -0.76 -15.24
CA ALA A 149 6.82 -1.96 -14.90
C ALA A 149 7.69 -3.06 -14.25
N MET A 150 9.02 -2.99 -14.40
CA MET A 150 9.97 -3.91 -13.75
C MET A 150 10.27 -3.50 -12.30
N MET A 151 10.03 -2.24 -11.95
CA MET A 151 10.30 -1.65 -10.63
C MET A 151 9.28 -0.54 -10.32
N PRO A 152 7.98 -0.85 -10.25
CA PRO A 152 6.94 0.19 -10.20
C PRO A 152 6.98 1.03 -8.92
N TRP A 153 7.72 0.61 -7.89
CA TRP A 153 7.98 1.38 -6.66
C TRP A 153 9.05 2.48 -6.85
N ASP A 154 9.83 2.47 -7.93
CA ASP A 154 10.99 3.34 -8.06
C ASP A 154 10.63 4.76 -8.57
N PHE A 155 10.78 5.72 -7.66
CA PHE A 155 10.68 7.15 -7.93
C PHE A 155 12.04 7.85 -8.04
N THR A 156 13.16 7.11 -7.93
CA THR A 156 14.48 7.71 -7.81
C THR A 156 15.22 7.84 -9.13
N HIS A 157 15.00 6.94 -10.08
CA HIS A 157 15.62 6.99 -11.41
C HIS A 157 14.77 7.84 -12.36
N ASN A 158 15.14 9.11 -12.53
CA ASN A 158 14.42 10.12 -13.32
C ASN A 158 15.02 10.34 -14.72
N GLU A 159 16.05 9.57 -15.05
CA GLU A 159 16.76 9.59 -16.32
C GLU A 159 16.19 8.63 -17.37
N LEU A 160 15.25 7.77 -16.97
CA LEU A 160 14.62 6.78 -17.85
C LEU A 160 13.87 7.47 -19.01
N GLU A 161 13.87 6.81 -20.16
CA GLU A 161 13.18 7.31 -21.36
C GLU A 161 11.67 7.31 -21.13
N ARG A 162 10.99 8.43 -21.42
CA ARG A 162 9.54 8.54 -21.29
C ARG A 162 8.82 7.47 -22.12
N SER A 163 7.81 6.83 -21.53
CA SER A 163 6.96 5.82 -22.14
C SER A 163 5.57 5.84 -21.50
N GLU A 164 4.64 6.56 -22.13
CA GLU A 164 3.23 6.55 -21.72
C GLU A 164 2.57 5.19 -22.01
N GLU A 165 3.05 4.48 -23.02
CA GLU A 165 2.55 3.15 -23.38
C GLU A 165 2.85 2.10 -22.31
N GLU A 166 4.03 2.13 -21.69
CA GLU A 166 4.38 1.18 -20.62
C GLU A 166 3.51 1.41 -19.37
N GLN A 167 3.28 2.69 -19.01
CA GLN A 167 2.32 3.04 -17.96
C GLN A 167 0.91 2.55 -18.33
N ALA A 168 0.40 2.88 -19.52
CA ALA A 168 -0.93 2.46 -19.94
C ALA A 168 -1.11 0.93 -19.90
N ASN A 169 -0.11 0.16 -20.36
CA ASN A 169 -0.11 -1.30 -20.30
C ASN A 169 -0.11 -1.83 -18.86
N PHE A 170 0.60 -1.18 -17.94
CA PHE A 170 0.58 -1.53 -16.51
C PHE A 170 -0.83 -1.39 -15.91
N TYR A 171 -1.49 -0.25 -16.12
CA TYR A 171 -2.85 -0.02 -15.63
C TYR A 171 -3.87 -0.95 -16.28
N ASP A 172 -3.82 -1.10 -17.60
CA ASP A 172 -4.76 -1.94 -18.34
C ASP A 172 -4.61 -3.42 -17.95
N SER A 173 -3.38 -3.92 -17.83
CA SER A 173 -3.14 -5.29 -17.39
C SER A 173 -3.57 -5.54 -15.93
N CYS A 174 -3.37 -4.58 -15.03
CA CYS A 174 -3.87 -4.66 -13.66
C CYS A 174 -5.40 -4.68 -13.64
N LEU A 175 -6.05 -3.70 -14.25
CA LEU A 175 -7.51 -3.64 -14.31
C LEU A 175 -8.09 -4.93 -14.90
N THR A 176 -7.53 -5.43 -16.00
CA THR A 176 -7.93 -6.70 -16.64
C THR A 176 -7.82 -7.89 -15.67
N ALA A 177 -6.79 -7.94 -14.81
CA ALA A 177 -6.59 -9.05 -13.88
C ALA A 177 -7.58 -9.04 -12.70
N PHE A 178 -7.95 -7.85 -12.21
CA PHE A 178 -8.64 -7.72 -10.91
C PHE A 178 -10.10 -7.24 -10.99
N HIS A 179 -10.58 -6.66 -12.09
CA HIS A 179 -11.89 -5.98 -12.12
C HIS A 179 -13.11 -6.85 -11.76
N ASP A 180 -13.05 -8.16 -12.05
CA ASP A 180 -14.15 -9.12 -11.79
C ASP A 180 -13.85 -10.04 -10.59
N GLN A 181 -12.88 -9.69 -9.75
CA GLN A 181 -12.51 -10.51 -8.58
C GLN A 181 -13.33 -10.10 -7.35
N GLU A 182 -14.27 -10.95 -6.92
CA GLU A 182 -15.14 -10.69 -5.75
C GLU A 182 -14.39 -10.46 -4.42
N TRP A 183 -13.14 -10.94 -4.31
CA TRP A 183 -12.30 -10.77 -3.12
C TRP A 183 -11.47 -9.48 -3.14
N PHE A 184 -11.55 -8.71 -4.23
CA PHE A 184 -10.80 -7.49 -4.44
C PHE A 184 -11.72 -6.27 -4.31
N ALA A 185 -11.45 -5.42 -3.32
CA ALA A 185 -12.27 -4.25 -2.99
C ALA A 185 -11.85 -2.98 -3.75
N GLY A 186 -10.78 -3.03 -4.55
CA GLY A 186 -10.36 -1.94 -5.43
C GLY A 186 -8.94 -1.44 -5.18
N ALA A 187 -8.64 -0.29 -5.78
CA ALA A 187 -7.31 0.30 -5.79
C ALA A 187 -7.36 1.82 -5.55
N PHE A 188 -6.40 2.32 -4.78
CA PHE A 188 -6.04 3.73 -4.68
C PHE A 188 -4.80 3.98 -5.53
N TRP A 189 -4.98 4.71 -6.63
CA TRP A 189 -3.90 4.97 -7.58
C TRP A 189 -2.91 6.00 -7.04
N TRP A 190 -1.63 5.66 -7.13
CA TRP A 190 -0.52 6.54 -6.79
C TRP A 190 0.01 7.21 -8.07
N ASP A 191 -0.02 8.54 -8.18
CA ASP A 191 -0.72 9.49 -7.32
C ASP A 191 -1.33 10.63 -8.13
N TRP A 192 -1.80 11.66 -7.44
CA TRP A 192 -2.31 12.86 -8.08
C TRP A 192 -1.84 14.10 -7.34
N SER A 193 -0.92 14.85 -7.95
CA SER A 193 -0.38 16.08 -7.36
C SER A 193 -1.48 17.13 -7.13
N VAL A 194 -1.39 17.84 -6.00
CA VAL A 194 -2.28 18.96 -5.69
C VAL A 194 -2.07 20.12 -6.67
N GLU A 195 -0.81 20.37 -7.03
CA GLU A 195 -0.43 21.31 -8.09
C GLU A 195 -0.17 20.51 -9.37
N VAL A 196 -1.09 20.62 -10.32
CA VAL A 196 -0.95 20.02 -11.64
C VAL A 196 -0.34 21.02 -12.62
N TYR A 197 0.22 20.52 -13.72
CA TYR A 197 0.74 21.31 -14.83
C TYR A 197 -0.35 22.19 -15.46
N ASP A 198 0.04 23.35 -16.00
CA ASP A 198 -0.87 24.28 -16.69
C ASP A 198 -0.99 23.94 -18.19
N THR A 199 0.02 23.29 -18.76
CA THR A 199 0.13 23.00 -20.20
C THR A 199 0.46 21.54 -20.50
N ILE A 200 0.15 21.10 -21.72
CA ILE A 200 0.51 19.76 -22.21
C ILE A 200 2.03 19.62 -22.32
N GLU A 201 2.72 20.70 -22.63
CA GLU A 201 4.17 20.76 -22.71
C GLU A 201 4.82 20.50 -21.34
N GLU A 202 4.32 21.13 -20.28
CA GLU A 202 4.77 20.87 -18.91
C GLU A 202 4.44 19.43 -18.47
N ALA A 203 3.26 18.92 -18.83
CA ALA A 203 2.89 17.52 -18.56
C ALA A 203 3.87 16.51 -19.19
N LYS A 204 4.39 16.83 -20.37
CA LYS A 204 5.36 15.99 -21.10
C LYS A 204 6.75 15.96 -20.48
N GLU A 205 7.08 16.96 -19.66
CA GLU A 205 8.33 17.02 -18.92
C GLU A 205 8.20 16.49 -17.48
N ASN A 206 6.97 16.23 -17.02
CA ASN A 206 6.74 15.65 -15.71
C ASN A 206 7.30 14.21 -15.63
N LYS A 207 8.01 13.92 -14.54
CA LYS A 207 8.69 12.64 -14.27
C LYS A 207 8.23 11.99 -12.97
N GLY A 208 7.23 12.58 -12.32
CA GLY A 208 6.55 12.01 -11.16
C GLY A 208 5.75 10.76 -11.54
N PHE A 209 4.98 10.28 -10.58
CA PHE A 209 3.98 9.25 -10.80
C PHE A 209 2.74 9.83 -11.51
#